data_AF-A0A084IMX6-F1
#
_entry.id   AF-A0A084IMX6-F1
#
_cell.length_a   1.000
_cell.length_b   1.000
_cell.length_c   1.000
_cell.angle_alpha   90.00
_cell.angle_beta   90.00
_cell.angle_gamma   90.00
#
_symmetry.space_group_name_H-M   'P 1'
#
loop_
_entity.id
_entity.type
_entity.pdbx_description
1 polymer ?
#
loop_
_entity_poly.entity_id
_entity_poly.type
_entity_poly.pdbx_seq_one_letter_code
_entity_poly.pdbx_strand_id
1 'polypeptide(L)'
;MIWLLALVIVAFVVVGFLAVRLGQAQQRLAILEAEVARLGRDLQIEDREFESLMAEIGGSRIVIELTEPMALAREHSRWIGALSGVAPRLIRRRVYDEAATQVKQVLAERSVAAEVNVFHPSGS
;
A
#
# COMPACT_ATOMS: atom_id res chain seq x y z
N MET A 1 27.76 51.42 16.85
CA MET A 1 26.33 51.56 16.50
C MET A 1 25.97 50.87 15.18
N ILE A 2 26.71 51.14 14.08
CA ILE A 2 26.48 50.51 12.75
C ILE A 2 26.58 48.97 12.78
N TRP A 3 27.54 48.42 13.54
CA TRP A 3 27.72 46.97 13.68
C TRP A 3 26.54 46.26 14.38
N LEU A 4 25.89 46.91 15.34
CA LEU A 4 24.70 46.37 16.00
C LEU A 4 23.50 46.34 15.04
N LEU A 5 23.33 47.39 14.24
CA LEU A 5 22.29 47.43 13.20
C LEU A 5 22.51 46.35 12.13
N ALA A 6 23.75 46.15 11.69
CA ALA A 6 24.07 45.09 10.72
C ALA A 6 23.75 43.69 11.28
N LEU A 7 24.06 43.43 12.55
CA LEU A 7 23.79 42.14 13.19
C LEU A 7 22.28 41.88 13.34
N VAL A 8 21.49 42.90 13.68
CA VAL A 8 20.02 42.80 13.76
C VAL A 8 19.42 42.51 12.37
N ILE A 9 19.90 43.17 11.32
CA ILE A 9 19.42 42.94 9.95
C ILE A 9 19.72 41.50 9.52
N VAL A 10 20.93 40.99 9.77
CA VAL A 10 21.29 39.61 9.44
C VAL A 10 20.41 38.61 10.22
N ALA A 11 20.16 38.86 11.51
CA ALA A 11 19.29 38.00 12.31
C ALA A 11 17.86 37.95 11.73
N PHE A 12 17.30 39.09 11.31
CA PHE A 12 16.00 39.15 10.67
C PHE A 12 15.94 38.39 9.34
N VAL A 13 16.99 38.50 8.52
CA VAL A 13 17.09 37.76 7.25
C VAL A 13 17.15 36.25 7.50
N VAL A 14 17.93 35.81 8.49
CA VAL A 14 18.05 34.38 8.85
C VAL A 14 16.72 33.83 9.37
N VAL A 15 16.04 34.57 10.25
CA VAL A 15 14.73 34.17 10.78
C VAL A 15 13.67 34.12 9.68
N GLY A 16 13.64 35.12 8.79
CA GLY A 16 12.75 35.12 7.63
C GLY A 16 13.01 33.94 6.70
N PHE A 17 14.27 33.62 6.43
CA PHE A 17 14.66 32.48 5.61
C PHE A 17 14.24 31.14 6.24
N LEU A 18 14.45 30.98 7.55
CA LEU A 18 14.00 29.80 8.30
C LEU A 18 12.47 29.65 8.29
N ALA A 19 11.72 30.75 8.44
CA ALA A 19 10.26 30.72 8.40
C ALA A 19 9.73 30.26 7.03
N VAL A 20 10.33 30.73 5.93
CA VAL A 20 9.96 30.30 4.57
C VAL A 20 10.27 28.80 4.38
N ARG A 21 11.44 28.33 4.83
CA ARG A 21 11.80 26.91 4.76
C ARG A 21 10.84 26.03 5.56
N LEU A 22 10.44 26.48 6.74
CA LEU A 22 9.47 25.75 7.58
C LEU A 22 8.10 25.68 6.92
N GLY A 23 7.61 26.79 6.35
CA GLY A 23 6.34 26.83 5.62
C GLY A 23 6.33 25.89 4.41
N GLN A 24 7.42 25.83 3.64
CA GLN A 24 7.55 24.90 2.53
C GLN A 24 7.53 23.42 2.98
N ALA A 25 8.15 23.12 4.13
CA ALA A 25 8.13 21.77 4.69
C ALA A 25 6.71 21.38 5.15
N GLN A 26 6.01 22.30 5.81
CA GLN A 26 4.62 22.08 6.24
C GLN A 26 3.67 21.90 5.06
N GLN A 27 3.84 22.66 3.97
CA GLN A 27 3.04 22.48 2.76
C GLN A 27 3.20 21.08 2.14
N ARG A 28 4.44 20.56 2.12
CA ARG A 28 4.71 19.20 1.62
C ARG A 28 4.03 18.14 2.50
N LEU A 29 4.06 18.33 3.82
CA LEU A 29 3.38 17.44 4.76
C LEU A 29 1.86 17.49 4.58
N ALA A 30 1.28 18.67 4.42
CA ALA A 30 -0.16 18.82 4.21
C ALA A 30 -0.65 18.15 2.90
N ILE A 31 0.15 18.23 1.83
CA ILE A 31 -0.15 17.53 0.57
C ILE A 31 -0.08 16.01 0.78
N LEU A 32 0.95 15.52 1.46
CA LEU A 32 1.09 14.09 1.76
C LEU A 32 -0.04 13.57 2.64
N GLU A 33 -0.42 14.31 3.69
CA GLU A 33 -1.56 13.98 4.56
C GLU A 33 -2.87 13.95 3.77
N ALA A 34 -3.08 14.92 2.88
CA ALA A 34 -4.28 14.94 2.04
C ALA A 34 -4.32 13.74 1.08
N GLU A 35 -3.18 13.32 0.54
CA GLU A 35 -3.07 12.17 -0.34
C GLU A 35 -3.29 10.86 0.42
N VAL A 36 -2.69 10.70 1.62
CA VAL A 36 -2.94 9.56 2.51
C VAL A 36 -4.40 9.50 2.93
N ALA A 37 -5.02 10.62 3.30
CA ALA A 37 -6.43 10.69 3.68
C ALA A 37 -7.37 10.44 2.50
N ARG A 38 -6.93 10.71 1.26
CA ARG A 38 -7.65 10.35 0.05
C ARG A 38 -7.56 8.86 -0.22
N LEU A 39 -6.35 8.29 -0.21
CA LEU A 39 -6.14 6.84 -0.36
C LEU A 39 -6.89 6.04 0.71
N GLY A 40 -6.87 6.49 1.96
CA GLY A 40 -7.62 5.85 3.04
C GLY A 40 -9.14 5.86 2.83
N ARG A 41 -9.69 6.91 2.21
CA ARG A 41 -11.11 6.97 1.86
C ARG A 41 -11.45 6.07 0.68
N ASP A 42 -10.60 6.04 -0.34
CA ASP A 42 -10.80 5.20 -1.52
C ASP A 42 -10.79 3.71 -1.13
N LEU A 43 -9.88 3.30 -0.24
CA LEU A 43 -9.84 1.94 0.32
C LEU A 43 -11.09 1.60 1.15
N GLN A 44 -11.59 2.53 1.98
CA GLN A 44 -12.84 2.30 2.74
C GLN A 44 -14.07 2.14 1.84
N ILE A 45 -14.09 2.80 0.67
CA ILE A 45 -15.18 2.66 -0.29
C ILE A 45 -15.11 1.28 -0.96
N GLU A 46 -13.92 0.85 -1.37
CA GLU A 46 -13.69 -0.48 -1.96
C GLU A 46 -14.04 -1.60 -0.97
N ASP A 47 -13.70 -1.45 0.32
CA ASP A 47 -14.07 -2.40 1.37
C ASP A 47 -15.59 -2.53 1.54
N ARG A 48 -16.33 -1.41 1.54
CA ARG A 48 -17.80 -1.45 1.64
C ARG A 48 -18.46 -2.05 0.41
N GLU A 49 -17.94 -1.76 -0.77
CA GLU A 49 -18.44 -2.33 -2.01
C GLU A 49 -18.20 -3.84 -2.01
N PHE A 50 -17.02 -4.28 -1.60
CA PHE A 50 -16.70 -5.69 -1.41
C PHE A 50 -17.60 -6.35 -0.36
N GLU A 51 -17.81 -5.72 0.81
CA GLU A 51 -18.69 -6.22 1.86
C GLU A 51 -20.15 -6.34 1.37
N SER A 52 -20.62 -5.39 0.56
CA SER A 52 -21.95 -5.43 -0.06
C SER A 52 -22.11 -6.55 -1.08
N LEU A 53 -21.08 -6.78 -1.91
CA LEU A 53 -21.02 -7.91 -2.85
C LEU A 53 -20.94 -9.25 -2.11
N MET A 54 -20.32 -9.29 -0.92
CA MET A 54 -20.29 -10.48 -0.07
C MET A 54 -21.63 -10.75 0.60
N ALA A 55 -22.37 -9.70 1.01
CA ALA A 55 -23.68 -9.84 1.64
C ALA A 55 -24.77 -10.34 0.68
N GLU A 56 -24.66 -10.03 -0.62
CA GLU A 56 -25.66 -10.41 -1.64
C GLU A 56 -25.54 -11.89 -2.07
N ILE A 57 -24.38 -12.52 -1.88
CA ILE A 57 -24.12 -13.90 -2.30
C ILE A 57 -24.19 -14.81 -1.06
N GLY A 58 -25.40 -15.28 -0.73
CA GLY A 58 -25.66 -16.15 0.42
C GLY A 58 -24.79 -17.41 0.45
N GLY A 59 -23.78 -17.42 1.33
CA GLY A 59 -22.87 -18.54 1.58
C GLY A 59 -21.76 -18.17 2.56
N SER A 60 -21.19 -19.14 3.27
CA SER A 60 -20.02 -18.92 4.13
C SER A 60 -18.78 -18.76 3.25
N ARG A 61 -18.27 -17.54 3.11
CA ARG A 61 -17.06 -17.23 2.32
C ARG A 61 -15.90 -16.85 3.24
N ILE A 62 -14.72 -17.40 2.94
CA ILE A 62 -13.47 -17.10 3.65
C ILE A 62 -12.65 -16.18 2.77
N VAL A 63 -12.28 -15.02 3.29
CA VAL A 63 -11.38 -14.06 2.63
C VAL A 63 -9.99 -14.25 3.23
N ILE A 64 -9.00 -14.47 2.38
CA ILE A 64 -7.61 -14.66 2.79
C ILE A 64 -6.81 -13.50 2.21
N GLU A 65 -6.35 -12.60 3.08
CA GLU A 65 -5.49 -11.49 2.71
C GLU A 65 -4.02 -11.85 2.97
N LEU A 66 -3.15 -11.61 1.98
CA LEU A 66 -1.72 -11.75 2.17
C LEU A 66 -1.14 -10.36 2.53
N THR A 67 -0.77 -10.18 3.79
CA THR A 67 -0.20 -8.92 4.30
C THR A 67 1.19 -8.63 3.73
N GLU A 68 2.00 -9.66 3.48
CA GLU A 68 3.38 -9.52 3.01
C GLU A 68 3.73 -10.46 1.84
N PRO A 69 3.12 -10.29 0.65
CA PRO A 69 3.34 -11.19 -0.48
C PRO A 69 4.79 -11.19 -0.98
N MET A 70 5.55 -10.13 -0.72
CA MET A 70 6.95 -10.02 -1.11
C MET A 70 7.90 -10.75 -0.15
N ALA A 71 7.52 -10.93 1.11
CA ALA A 71 8.28 -11.75 2.04
C ALA A 71 8.18 -13.22 1.62
N LEU A 72 6.95 -13.68 1.34
CA LEU A 72 6.70 -15.01 0.81
C LEU A 72 7.48 -15.27 -0.49
N ALA A 73 7.57 -14.26 -1.36
CA ALA A 73 8.31 -14.41 -2.60
C ALA A 73 9.83 -14.52 -2.45
N ARG A 74 10.39 -13.93 -1.38
CA ARG A 74 11.82 -14.02 -1.07
C ARG A 74 12.20 -15.37 -0.47
N GLU A 75 11.30 -16.02 0.26
CA GLU A 75 11.57 -17.36 0.82
C GLU A 75 11.60 -18.44 -0.27
N HIS A 76 10.84 -18.24 -1.36
CA HIS A 76 10.88 -19.12 -2.52
C HIS A 76 12.01 -18.74 -3.50
N SER A 77 13.17 -19.38 -3.34
CA SER A 77 14.36 -19.27 -4.23
C SER A 77 14.04 -19.32 -5.73
N ARG A 78 13.05 -20.14 -6.12
CA ARG A 78 12.58 -20.30 -7.51
C ARG A 78 12.01 -19.02 -8.11
N TRP A 79 11.51 -18.12 -7.27
CA TRP A 79 10.92 -16.83 -7.68
C TRP A 79 11.98 -15.73 -7.72
N ILE A 80 12.96 -15.73 -6.81
CA ILE A 80 14.06 -14.74 -6.83
C ILE A 80 14.82 -14.74 -8.17
N GLY A 81 15.10 -15.93 -8.73
CA GLY A 81 15.82 -16.05 -10.00
C GLY A 81 15.01 -15.60 -11.23
N ALA A 82 13.70 -15.83 -11.23
CA ALA A 82 12.80 -15.46 -12.33
C ALA A 82 12.31 -14.00 -12.26
N LEU A 83 12.48 -13.34 -11.11
CA LEU A 83 11.90 -12.02 -10.83
C LEU A 83 12.94 -10.90 -10.74
N SER A 84 14.23 -11.22 -10.93
CA SER A 84 15.30 -10.23 -11.11
C SER A 84 15.05 -9.47 -12.44
N GLY A 85 14.43 -8.30 -12.34
CA GLY A 85 14.04 -7.46 -13.49
C GLY A 85 12.52 -7.42 -13.78
N VAL A 86 11.70 -8.12 -13.01
CA VAL A 86 10.23 -8.12 -13.18
C VAL A 86 9.59 -7.04 -12.30
N ALA A 87 8.58 -6.34 -12.82
CA ALA A 87 7.87 -5.31 -12.07
C ALA A 87 7.20 -5.90 -10.80
N PRO A 88 7.27 -5.23 -9.63
CA PRO A 88 6.71 -5.73 -8.37
C PRO A 88 5.23 -6.14 -8.42
N ARG A 89 4.44 -5.53 -9.32
CA ARG A 89 3.03 -5.88 -9.55
C ARG A 89 2.85 -7.30 -10.08
N LEU A 90 3.71 -7.73 -11.01
CA LEU A 90 3.65 -9.07 -11.59
C LEU A 90 4.10 -10.14 -10.59
N ILE A 91 5.08 -9.81 -9.75
CA ILE A 91 5.52 -10.66 -8.64
C ILE A 91 4.33 -10.91 -7.71
N ARG A 92 3.65 -9.85 -7.25
CA ARG A 92 2.46 -9.97 -6.39
C ARG A 92 1.40 -10.87 -7.01
N ARG A 93 1.04 -10.61 -8.27
CA ARG A 93 0.05 -11.43 -9.00
C ARG A 93 0.39 -12.91 -8.96
N ARG A 94 1.65 -13.25 -9.27
CA ARG A 94 2.12 -14.64 -9.27
C ARG A 94 2.03 -15.29 -7.89
N VAL A 95 2.37 -14.55 -6.83
CA VAL A 95 2.27 -15.03 -5.45
C VAL A 95 0.82 -15.34 -5.08
N TYR A 96 -0.12 -14.45 -5.43
CA TYR A 96 -1.54 -14.67 -5.20
C TYR A 96 -2.07 -15.90 -5.96
N ASP A 97 -1.71 -16.04 -7.24
CA ASP A 97 -2.13 -17.18 -8.07
C ASP A 97 -1.62 -18.51 -7.48
N GLU A 98 -0.38 -18.54 -7.02
CA GLU A 98 0.19 -19.73 -6.38
C GLU A 98 -0.52 -20.04 -5.06
N ALA A 99 -0.70 -19.05 -4.18
CA ALA A 99 -1.37 -19.24 -2.91
C ALA A 99 -2.80 -19.77 -3.11
N ALA A 100 -3.53 -19.23 -4.08
CA ALA A 100 -4.87 -19.72 -4.43
C ALA A 100 -4.86 -21.16 -4.94
N THR A 101 -3.85 -21.53 -5.74
CA THR A 101 -3.66 -22.90 -6.21
C THR A 101 -3.42 -23.86 -5.05
N GLN A 102 -2.56 -23.49 -4.10
CA GLN A 102 -2.30 -24.29 -2.89
C GLN A 102 -3.54 -24.43 -2.02
N VAL A 103 -4.29 -23.35 -1.79
CA VAL A 103 -5.56 -23.39 -1.05
C VAL A 103 -6.56 -24.31 -1.74
N LYS A 104 -6.71 -24.20 -3.06
CA LYS A 104 -7.60 -25.07 -3.83
C LYS A 104 -7.20 -26.54 -3.70
N GLN A 105 -5.91 -26.84 -3.75
CA GLN A 105 -5.41 -28.19 -3.59
C GLN A 105 -5.73 -28.74 -2.19
N VAL A 106 -5.44 -27.98 -1.13
CA VAL A 106 -5.73 -28.39 0.25
C VAL A 106 -7.23 -28.64 0.45
N LEU A 107 -8.10 -27.79 -0.11
CA LEU A 107 -9.55 -27.98 -0.02
C LEU A 107 -10.02 -29.23 -0.79
N ALA A 108 -9.44 -29.50 -1.96
CA ALA A 108 -9.73 -30.69 -2.74
C ALA A 108 -9.29 -31.98 -2.02
N GLU A 109 -8.11 -31.99 -1.38
CA GLU A 109 -7.61 -33.11 -0.57
C GLU A 109 -8.52 -33.42 0.62
N ARG A 110 -9.26 -32.42 1.10
CA ARG A 110 -10.24 -32.55 2.20
C ARG A 110 -11.66 -32.84 1.70
N SER A 111 -11.84 -33.08 0.40
CA SER A 111 -13.15 -33.29 -0.24
C SER A 111 -14.14 -32.14 0.00
N VAL A 112 -13.64 -30.91 0.16
CA VAL A 112 -14.46 -29.72 0.33
C VAL A 112 -14.80 -29.12 -1.03
N ALA A 113 -16.09 -29.05 -1.37
CA ALA A 113 -16.56 -28.35 -2.54
C ALA A 113 -16.47 -26.83 -2.31
N ALA A 114 -15.45 -26.18 -2.88
CA ALA A 114 -15.22 -24.76 -2.74
C ALA A 114 -14.84 -24.12 -4.08
N GLU A 115 -15.38 -22.93 -4.32
CA GLU A 115 -14.97 -22.06 -5.41
C GLU A 115 -13.89 -21.10 -4.91
N VAL A 116 -12.69 -21.17 -5.50
CA VAL A 116 -11.55 -20.32 -5.13
C VAL A 116 -11.36 -19.28 -6.24
N ASN A 117 -11.62 -18.02 -5.90
CA ASN A 117 -11.48 -16.89 -6.81
C ASN A 117 -10.39 -15.96 -6.29
N VAL A 118 -9.55 -15.45 -7.21
CA VAL A 118 -8.47 -14.50 -6.88
C VAL A 118 -8.90 -13.10 -7.30
N PHE A 119 -9.03 -12.23 -6.31
CA PHE A 119 -9.25 -10.80 -6.56
C PHE A 119 -7.90 -10.09 -6.48
N HIS A 120 -7.51 -9.46 -7.57
CA HIS A 120 -6.36 -8.56 -7.56
C HIS A 120 -6.89 -7.14 -7.33
N PRO A 121 -6.63 -6.50 -6.18
CA PRO A 121 -6.91 -5.08 -6.06
C PRO A 121 -6.09 -4.38 -7.14
N SER A 122 -6.79 -3.81 -8.12
CA SER A 122 -6.18 -3.05 -9.20
C SER A 122 -5.75 -1.68 -8.68
N GLY A 123 -4.75 -1.67 -7.80
CA GLY A 123 -4.10 -0.43 -7.35
C GLY A 123 -3.24 0.15 -8.46
N SER A 124 -3.65 1.33 -8.96
CA SER A 124 -2.82 2.30 -9.67
C SER A 124 -1.72 2.84 -8.78
#